data_AF-A0A7C1G0E9-F1
#
_entry.id   AF-A0A7C1G0E9-F1
#
_cell.length_a   1.000
_cell.length_b   1.000
_cell.length_c   1.000
_cell.angle_alpha   90.00
_cell.angle_beta   90.00
_cell.angle_gamma   90.00
#
_symmetry.space_group_name_H-M   'P 1'
#
loop_
_entity.id
_entity.type
_entity.pdbx_description
1 polymer ?
#
loop_
_entity_poly.entity_id
_entity_poly.type
_entity_poly.pdbx_seq_one_letter_code
_entity_poly.pdbx_strand_id
1 'polypeptide(L)'
;MAFTGLIALGIHCMVLVAPAPSSDYPIAPVPFTAVHFQDGFWLPRLETNRTVTIPYCFSKCEETGRIENFKVAGGLSDKAWRGGAGFDDSDVSKIIEGAAYSLAVQPDAKLEAYLDQLIGYYAAAQEKDGF
;
A
#
# COMPACT_ATOMS: atom_id res chain seq x y z
N MET A 1 36.74 -33.59 -39.88
CA MET A 1 36.86 -32.38 -39.04
C MET A 1 35.75 -31.43 -39.45
N ALA A 2 34.86 -30.89 -38.63
CA ALA A 2 34.49 -31.09 -37.24
C ALA A 2 33.03 -30.59 -37.14
N PHE A 3 32.13 -31.36 -36.52
CA PHE A 3 30.77 -30.89 -36.18
C PHE A 3 30.88 -30.07 -34.89
N THR A 4 30.63 -28.77 -34.96
CA THR A 4 30.45 -27.94 -33.76
C THR A 4 28.95 -27.80 -33.47
N GLY A 5 28.46 -28.63 -32.54
CA GLY A 5 27.12 -28.50 -31.98
C GLY A 5 27.08 -27.34 -30.97
N LEU A 6 26.11 -26.46 -31.15
CA LEU A 6 25.82 -25.37 -30.22
C LEU A 6 24.88 -25.93 -29.14
N ILE A 7 25.39 -26.18 -27.94
CA ILE A 7 24.57 -26.54 -26.77
C ILE A 7 24.02 -25.25 -26.19
N ALA A 8 22.73 -25.00 -26.38
CA ALA A 8 22.01 -23.94 -25.66
C ALA A 8 21.83 -24.37 -24.21
N LEU A 9 22.62 -23.79 -23.30
CA LEU A 9 22.42 -23.92 -21.86
C LEU A 9 21.15 -23.13 -21.49
N GLY A 10 20.02 -23.82 -21.36
CA GLY A 10 18.80 -23.24 -20.80
C GLY A 10 19.00 -22.99 -19.31
N ILE A 11 19.11 -21.72 -18.91
CA ILE A 11 19.07 -21.32 -17.50
C ILE A 11 17.66 -21.57 -16.99
N HIS A 12 17.41 -22.72 -16.35
CA HIS A 12 16.23 -22.92 -15.53
C HIS A 12 16.42 -22.13 -14.25
N CYS A 13 15.80 -20.94 -14.17
CA CYS A 13 15.62 -20.24 -12.91
C CYS A 13 14.63 -21.06 -12.07
N MET A 14 15.17 -21.94 -11.24
CA MET A 14 14.40 -22.68 -10.25
C MET A 14 14.01 -21.69 -9.15
N VAL A 15 12.78 -21.17 -9.23
CA VAL A 15 12.19 -20.36 -8.17
C VAL A 15 12.02 -21.28 -6.96
N LEU A 16 12.89 -21.11 -5.96
CA LEU A 16 12.72 -21.74 -4.65
C LEU A 16 11.48 -21.13 -4.00
N VAL A 17 10.36 -21.83 -4.08
CA VAL A 17 9.18 -21.52 -3.27
C VAL A 17 9.54 -21.93 -1.84
N ALA A 18 9.77 -20.95 -0.97
CA ALA A 18 9.93 -21.21 0.45
C ALA A 18 8.68 -21.93 0.99
N PRO A 19 8.83 -22.97 1.83
CA PRO A 19 7.68 -23.61 2.46
C PRO A 19 6.92 -22.56 3.28
N ALA A 20 5.59 -22.59 3.19
CA ALA A 20 4.75 -21.72 4.01
C ALA A 20 5.08 -21.94 5.49
N PRO A 21 5.24 -20.86 6.28
CA PRO A 21 5.55 -20.99 7.71
C PRO A 21 4.49 -21.86 8.39
N SER A 22 4.92 -22.73 9.30
CA SER A 22 4.01 -23.46 10.18
C SER A 22 3.17 -22.45 10.94
N SER A 23 1.84 -22.51 10.81
CA SER A 23 0.94 -21.61 11.52
C SER A 23 1.10 -21.79 13.03
N ASP A 24 1.47 -20.72 13.74
CA ASP A 24 1.54 -20.68 15.21
C ASP A 24 0.14 -20.88 15.86
N TYR A 25 -0.92 -20.66 15.08
CA TYR A 25 -2.31 -20.81 15.52
C TYR A 25 -2.91 -22.14 15.05
N PRO A 26 -3.76 -22.78 15.88
CA PRO A 26 -4.45 -24.03 15.53
C PRO A 26 -5.57 -23.85 14.50
N ILE A 27 -5.89 -22.60 14.13
CA ILE A 27 -6.94 -22.23 13.17
C ILE A 27 -6.35 -21.23 12.19
N ALA A 28 -6.57 -21.44 10.90
CA ALA A 28 -6.16 -20.53 9.85
C ALA A 28 -7.26 -19.49 9.55
N PRO A 29 -6.92 -18.20 9.41
CA PRO A 29 -7.88 -17.20 8.96
C PRO A 29 -8.24 -17.43 7.49
N VAL A 30 -9.50 -17.18 7.13
CA VAL A 30 -9.88 -17.03 5.73
C VAL A 30 -9.51 -15.60 5.30
N PRO A 31 -8.67 -15.42 4.27
CA PRO A 31 -8.29 -14.09 3.83
C PRO A 31 -9.51 -13.33 3.31
N PHE A 32 -9.58 -12.02 3.58
CA PHE A 32 -10.72 -11.20 3.16
C PHE A 32 -10.91 -11.18 1.64
N THR A 33 -9.84 -11.35 0.86
CA THR A 33 -9.88 -11.47 -0.61
C THR A 33 -10.61 -12.73 -1.10
N ALA A 34 -10.81 -13.73 -0.24
CA ALA A 34 -11.59 -14.93 -0.55
C ALA A 34 -13.08 -14.79 -0.19
N VAL A 35 -13.51 -13.64 0.37
CA VAL A 35 -14.89 -13.41 0.83
C VAL A 35 -15.48 -12.20 0.11
N HIS A 36 -16.56 -12.42 -0.64
CA HIS A 36 -17.27 -11.36 -1.37
C HIS A 36 -18.70 -11.22 -0.85
N PHE A 37 -18.99 -10.07 -0.23
CA PHE A 37 -20.33 -9.75 0.26
C PHE A 37 -21.28 -9.42 -0.90
N GLN A 38 -22.49 -9.96 -0.85
CA GLN A 38 -23.58 -9.70 -1.82
C GLN A 38 -24.88 -9.28 -1.12
N ASP A 39 -24.79 -8.94 0.16
CA ASP A 39 -25.96 -8.63 1.00
C ASP A 39 -26.38 -7.16 0.93
N GLY A 40 -27.47 -6.82 1.61
CA GLY A 40 -27.96 -5.45 1.72
C GLY A 40 -27.40 -4.66 2.91
N PHE A 41 -26.44 -5.21 3.68
CA PHE A 41 -25.98 -4.60 4.94
C PHE A 41 -24.49 -4.23 4.91
N TRP A 42 -23.62 -5.19 4.57
CA TRP A 42 -22.16 -5.02 4.52
C TRP A 42 -21.69 -4.47 3.18
N LEU A 43 -22.22 -4.96 2.06
CA LEU A 43 -21.79 -4.49 0.74
C LEU A 43 -21.94 -2.96 0.60
N PRO A 44 -23.07 -2.32 0.99
CA PRO A 44 -23.18 -0.86 0.93
C PRO A 44 -22.17 -0.11 1.80
N ARG A 45 -21.72 -0.69 2.91
CA ARG A 45 -20.72 -0.08 3.80
C ARG A 45 -19.32 -0.14 3.20
N LEU A 46 -18.97 -1.26 2.58
CA LEU A 46 -17.71 -1.42 1.85
C LEU A 46 -17.65 -0.47 0.66
N GLU A 47 -18.73 -0.35 -0.11
CA GLU A 47 -18.82 0.62 -1.20
C GLU A 47 -18.72 2.07 -0.72
N THR A 48 -19.39 2.42 0.39
CA THR A 48 -19.27 3.76 0.99
C THR A 48 -17.84 4.03 1.46
N ASN A 49 -17.18 3.03 2.07
CA ASN A 49 -15.80 3.18 2.50
C ASN A 49 -14.87 3.46 1.31
N ARG A 50 -14.99 2.67 0.23
CA ARG A 50 -14.19 2.81 -1.00
C ARG A 50 -14.43 4.14 -1.71
N THR A 51 -15.69 4.51 -1.90
CA THR A 51 -16.06 5.62 -2.80
C THR A 51 -16.21 6.97 -2.11
N VAL A 52 -16.39 6.97 -0.78
CA VAL A 52 -16.62 8.20 -0.01
C VAL A 52 -15.59 8.35 1.11
N THR A 53 -15.48 7.37 2.02
CA THR A 53 -14.66 7.54 3.23
C THR A 53 -13.17 7.65 2.92
N ILE A 54 -12.61 6.75 2.12
CA ILE A 54 -11.17 6.78 1.79
C ILE A 54 -10.79 8.10 1.08
N PRO A 55 -11.48 8.54 -0.01
CA PRO A 55 -11.20 9.82 -0.64
C PRO A 55 -11.36 11.02 0.32
N TYR A 56 -12.40 11.02 1.15
CA TYR A 56 -12.63 12.07 2.13
C TYR A 56 -11.50 12.16 3.16
N CYS A 57 -11.04 11.02 3.69
CA CYS A 57 -9.98 10.95 4.67
C CYS A 57 -8.64 11.46 4.09
N PHE A 58 -8.31 11.10 2.85
CA PHE A 58 -7.14 11.68 2.17
C PHE A 58 -7.28 13.19 1.96
N SER A 59 -8.45 13.65 1.50
CA SER A 59 -8.72 15.08 1.35
C SER A 59 -8.53 15.84 2.67
N LYS A 60 -8.93 15.26 3.81
CA LYS A 60 -8.66 15.86 5.13
C LYS A 60 -7.18 15.87 5.51
N CYS A 61 -6.43 14.83 5.15
CA CYS A 61 -4.98 14.82 5.36
C CYS A 61 -4.26 15.89 4.52
N GLU A 62 -4.74 16.17 3.31
CA GLU A 62 -4.24 17.27 2.48
C GLU A 62 -4.59 18.64 3.08
N GLU A 63 -5.86 18.86 3.42
CA GLU A 63 -6.38 20.13 3.97
C GLU A 63 -5.65 20.54 5.25
N THR A 64 -5.44 19.57 6.14
CA THR A 64 -4.87 19.80 7.47
C THR A 64 -3.34 19.70 7.50
N GLY A 65 -2.70 19.40 6.36
CA GLY A 65 -1.25 19.46 6.20
C GLY A 65 -0.49 18.18 6.51
N ARG A 66 -1.15 17.07 6.88
CA ARG A 66 -0.47 15.79 7.17
C ARG A 66 0.33 15.29 5.97
N ILE A 67 -0.25 15.35 4.76
CA ILE A 67 0.48 14.95 3.54
C ILE A 67 1.58 15.96 3.18
N GLU A 68 1.37 17.24 3.47
CA GLU A 68 2.36 18.28 3.22
C GLU A 68 3.61 18.09 4.10
N ASN A 69 3.44 17.65 5.34
CA ASN A 69 4.55 17.42 6.27
C ASN A 69 5.58 16.40 5.75
N PHE A 70 5.15 15.32 5.09
CA PHE A 70 6.08 14.39 4.43
C PHE A 70 6.90 15.09 3.33
N LYS A 71 6.27 16.00 2.57
CA LYS A 71 6.99 16.78 1.56
C LYS A 71 8.00 17.73 2.19
N VAL A 72 7.65 18.36 3.31
CA VAL A 72 8.55 19.24 4.07
C VAL A 72 9.74 18.44 4.62
N ALA A 73 9.48 17.30 5.26
CA ALA A 73 10.52 16.41 5.78
C ALA A 73 11.47 15.92 4.66
N GLY A 74 10.91 15.55 3.50
CA GLY A 74 11.70 15.11 2.35
C GLY A 74 12.34 16.21 1.50
N GLY A 75 12.27 17.48 1.93
CA GLY A 75 12.84 18.61 1.19
C GLY A 75 12.17 18.90 -0.16
N LEU A 76 10.93 18.43 -0.35
CA LEU A 76 10.11 18.64 -1.55
C LEU A 76 9.20 19.89 -1.44
N SER A 77 9.14 20.51 -0.26
CA SER A 77 8.33 21.70 0.02
C SER A 77 8.96 22.57 1.10
N ASP A 78 8.95 23.89 0.88
CA ASP A 78 9.43 24.89 1.85
C ASP A 78 8.33 25.42 2.77
N LYS A 79 7.14 24.81 2.76
CA LYS A 79 6.05 25.23 3.66
C LYS A 79 6.40 24.92 5.12
N ALA A 80 5.80 25.68 6.04
CA ALA A 80 5.90 25.38 7.45
C ALA A 80 5.22 24.05 7.78
N TRP A 81 5.83 23.27 8.69
CA TRP A 81 5.20 22.10 9.30
C TRP A 81 3.87 22.48 9.95
N ARG A 82 2.83 21.66 9.76
CA ARG A 82 1.48 21.87 10.30
C ARG A 82 1.04 20.67 11.12
N GLY A 83 0.28 20.90 12.18
CA GLY A 83 -0.14 19.83 13.09
C GLY A 83 0.40 20.06 14.49
N GLY A 84 -0.13 19.30 15.44
CA GLY A 84 0.16 19.50 16.86
C GLY A 84 0.48 18.21 17.61
N ALA A 85 0.18 17.06 17.00
CA ALA A 85 0.44 15.76 17.59
C ALA A 85 1.60 15.08 16.85
N GLY A 86 2.57 14.55 17.60
CA GLY A 86 3.70 13.79 17.02
C GLY A 86 3.30 12.48 16.34
N PHE A 87 2.01 12.15 16.28
CA PHE A 87 1.45 10.97 15.62
C PHE A 87 0.51 11.32 14.46
N ASP A 88 0.45 12.59 14.05
CA ASP A 88 -0.40 13.05 12.93
C ASP A 88 -0.09 12.27 11.62
N ASP A 89 1.16 11.84 11.43
CA ASP A 89 1.60 11.01 10.29
C ASP A 89 0.89 9.64 10.24
N SER A 90 0.46 9.12 11.39
CA SER A 90 -0.25 7.84 11.46
C SER A 90 -1.64 7.88 10.79
N ASP A 91 -2.24 9.06 10.66
CA ASP A 91 -3.52 9.21 9.96
C ASP A 91 -3.35 8.78 8.50
N VAL A 92 -2.30 9.27 7.83
CA VAL A 92 -2.01 8.96 6.43
C VAL A 92 -1.72 7.47 6.26
N SER A 93 -0.88 6.88 7.14
CA SER A 93 -0.55 5.46 7.07
C SER A 93 -1.78 4.55 7.21
N LYS A 94 -2.70 4.87 8.13
CA LYS A 94 -3.94 4.09 8.34
C LYS A 94 -4.88 4.17 7.14
N ILE A 95 -4.93 5.32 6.48
CA ILE A 95 -5.78 5.49 5.29
C ILE A 95 -5.17 4.76 4.09
N ILE A 96 -3.83 4.79 3.93
CA ILE A 96 -3.12 3.96 2.94
C ILE A 96 -3.42 2.47 3.17
N GLU A 97 -3.39 2.00 4.42
CA GLU A 97 -3.74 0.62 4.76
C GLU A 97 -5.18 0.27 4.32
N GLY A 98 -6.16 1.10 4.67
CA GLY A 98 -7.55 0.91 4.24
C GLY A 98 -7.73 0.92 2.71
N ALA A 99 -7.01 1.82 2.04
CA ALA A 99 -6.99 1.89 0.58
C ALA A 99 -6.37 0.64 -0.05
N ALA A 100 -5.28 0.11 0.52
CA ALA A 100 -4.66 -1.13 0.06
C ALA A 100 -5.61 -2.33 0.20
N TYR A 101 -6.34 -2.45 1.30
CA TYR A 101 -7.38 -3.49 1.43
C TYR A 101 -8.49 -3.32 0.38
N SER A 102 -8.93 -2.09 0.12
CA SER A 102 -9.91 -1.84 -0.93
C SER A 102 -9.41 -2.25 -2.31
N LEU A 103 -8.15 -1.92 -2.65
CA LEU A 103 -7.53 -2.26 -3.94
C LEU A 103 -7.36 -3.77 -4.13
N ALA A 104 -7.08 -4.51 -3.05
CA ALA A 104 -6.94 -5.96 -3.08
C ALA A 104 -8.25 -6.69 -3.44
N VAL A 105 -9.41 -6.08 -3.18
CA VAL A 105 -10.74 -6.62 -3.53
C VAL A 105 -11.23 -6.05 -4.86
N GLN A 106 -11.03 -4.74 -5.07
CA GLN A 106 -11.50 -4.03 -6.26
C GLN A 106 -10.44 -3.05 -6.75
N PRO A 107 -9.73 -3.39 -7.85
CA PRO A 107 -8.71 -2.53 -8.43
C PRO A 107 -9.26 -1.17 -8.85
N ASP A 108 -8.48 -0.11 -8.59
CA ASP A 108 -8.75 1.27 -9.00
C ASP A 108 -7.42 1.94 -9.34
N ALA A 109 -7.12 2.05 -10.63
CA ALA A 109 -5.85 2.58 -11.11
C ALA A 109 -5.58 4.03 -10.69
N LYS A 110 -6.63 4.83 -10.43
CA LYS A 110 -6.47 6.21 -9.97
C LYS A 110 -6.04 6.23 -8.51
N LEU A 111 -6.68 5.41 -7.68
CA LEU A 111 -6.31 5.28 -6.28
C LEU A 111 -4.90 4.69 -6.15
N GLU A 112 -4.57 3.65 -6.92
CA GLU A 112 -3.24 3.04 -6.96
C GLU A 112 -2.14 4.07 -7.27
N ALA A 113 -2.29 4.83 -8.36
CA ALA A 113 -1.33 5.88 -8.72
C ALA A 113 -1.22 6.98 -7.65
N TYR A 114 -2.32 7.29 -6.96
CA TYR A 114 -2.29 8.25 -5.85
C TYR A 114 -1.53 7.69 -4.63
N LEU A 115 -1.70 6.40 -4.31
CA LEU A 115 -0.94 5.75 -3.24
C LEU A 115 0.56 5.69 -3.58
N ASP A 116 0.93 5.36 -4.81
CA ASP A 116 2.33 5.36 -5.26
C ASP A 116 2.98 6.74 -5.07
N GLN A 117 2.24 7.80 -5.38
CA GLN A 117 2.70 9.18 -5.14
C GLN A 117 2.93 9.44 -3.65
N LEU A 118 1.99 9.03 -2.78
CA LEU A 118 2.14 9.21 -1.33
C LEU A 118 3.32 8.40 -0.79
N ILE A 119 3.49 7.15 -1.23
CA ILE A 119 4.63 6.29 -0.86
C ILE A 119 5.95 6.96 -1.28
N GLY A 120 5.98 7.62 -2.44
CA GLY A 120 7.11 8.44 -2.86
C GLY A 120 7.45 9.57 -1.87
N TYR A 121 6.45 10.20 -1.25
CA TYR A 121 6.68 11.22 -0.21
C TYR A 121 7.20 10.62 1.09
N TYR A 122 6.72 9.44 1.50
CA TYR A 122 7.29 8.72 2.65
C TYR A 122 8.75 8.38 2.41
N ALA A 123 9.08 7.84 1.24
CA ALA A 123 10.45 7.48 0.89
C ALA A 123 11.39 8.71 0.86
N ALA A 124 10.89 9.88 0.42
CA ALA A 124 11.66 11.11 0.46
C ALA A 124 11.85 11.65 1.89
N ALA A 125 10.84 11.48 2.75
CA ALA A 125 10.86 11.94 4.15
C ALA A 125 11.76 11.08 5.06
N GLN A 126 11.97 9.81 4.71
CA GLN A 126 12.74 8.88 5.52
C GLN A 126 14.25 9.22 5.53
N GLU A 127 14.83 9.27 6.72
CA GLU A 127 16.26 9.44 6.93
C GLU A 127 17.04 8.17 6.54
N LYS A 128 18.36 8.31 6.37
CA LYS A 128 19.22 7.22 5.86
C LYS A 128 19.28 6.00 6.78
N ASP A 129 19.04 6.17 8.08
CA ASP A 129 19.03 5.10 9.06
C ASP A 129 17.63 4.46 9.24
N GLY A 130 16.63 4.98 8.53
CA GLY A 130 15.27 4.48 8.49
C GLY A 130 14.29 5.19 9.42
N PHE A 131 14.71 6.22 10.16
CA PHE A 131 13.79 7.12 10.87
C PHE A 131 12.89 7.86 9.88
#